data_AF-A0A838T5Q1-F1
#
_entry.id   AF-A0A838T5Q1-F1
#
_cell.length_a   1.000
_cell.length_b   1.000
_cell.length_c   1.000
_cell.angle_alpha   90.00
_cell.angle_beta   90.00
_cell.angle_gamma   90.00
#
_symmetry.space_group_name_H-M   'P 1'
#
loop_
_entity.id
_entity.type
_entity.pdbx_description
1 polymer ?
#
loop_
_entity_poly.entity_id
_entity_poly.type
_entity_poly.pdbx_seq_one_letter_code
_entity_poly.pdbx_strand_id
1 'polypeptide(L)'
;MENSSKIWLSAGEIDMLGQRDFFLTKKIIIEKIYHQFAILIEETKRQAIFINATFPEGSDSSTGKISKGENYMGFPYQILDFPRFFSGENILAIRTMVWWGNFCSCTLLLSGNSLLQHAFNLRKSFLKLKENDFYVSVSDSPWHHHFNRENFIAINELSEETWIRIIDKNIFIKIARKIPIDRINELVTFSINSFRIFAALLTSH
;
A
#
# COMPACT_ATOMS: atom_id res chain seq x y z
N MET A 1 23.84 -21.69 34.34
CA MET A 1 23.51 -20.27 34.58
C MET A 1 24.61 -19.42 33.96
N GLU A 2 24.28 -18.19 33.56
CA GLU A 2 25.14 -17.15 32.95
C GLU A 2 25.17 -17.06 31.42
N ASN A 3 24.31 -16.19 30.89
CA ASN A 3 24.79 -14.91 30.38
C ASN A 3 23.65 -13.90 30.48
N SER A 4 23.59 -13.16 31.60
CA SER A 4 22.76 -11.96 31.69
C SER A 4 23.42 -10.91 30.80
N SER A 5 23.05 -10.90 29.51
CA SER A 5 23.43 -9.85 28.57
C SER A 5 23.07 -8.51 29.20
N LYS A 6 24.09 -7.80 29.65
CA LYS A 6 24.01 -6.50 30.30
C LYS A 6 23.08 -5.58 29.49
N ILE A 7 21.95 -5.20 30.09
CA ILE A 7 20.93 -4.30 29.54
C ILE A 7 21.47 -2.84 29.57
N TRP A 8 22.64 -2.60 28.98
CA TRP A 8 23.25 -1.28 28.91
C TRP A 8 23.29 -0.81 27.46
N LEU A 9 22.98 0.47 27.24
CA LEU A 9 23.11 1.11 25.94
C LEU A 9 24.58 1.34 25.61
N SER A 10 24.93 1.10 24.35
CA SER A 10 26.20 1.51 23.77
C SER A 10 26.31 3.04 23.68
N ALA A 11 27.55 3.55 23.55
CA ALA A 11 27.78 4.98 23.38
C ALA A 11 27.00 5.55 22.17
N GLY A 12 26.96 4.83 21.04
CA GLY A 12 26.21 5.25 19.86
C GLY A 12 24.69 5.30 20.08
N GLU A 13 24.13 4.39 20.88
CA GLU A 13 22.71 4.42 21.25
C GLU A 13 22.41 5.61 22.20
N ILE A 14 23.30 5.90 23.14
CA ILE A 14 23.19 7.09 24.02
C ILE A 14 23.27 8.37 23.18
N ASP A 15 24.21 8.45 22.24
CA ASP A 15 24.35 9.60 21.34
C ASP A 15 23.07 9.80 20.52
N MET A 16 22.48 8.71 20.01
CA MET A 16 21.23 8.76 19.25
C MET A 16 20.04 9.24 20.10
N LEU A 17 19.95 8.84 21.38
CA LEU A 17 18.94 9.38 22.31
C LEU A 17 19.08 10.90 22.49
N GLY A 18 20.30 11.44 22.37
CA GLY A 18 20.61 12.86 22.45
C GLY A 18 20.31 13.67 21.18
N GLN A 19 20.04 13.03 20.03
CA GLN A 19 19.83 13.70 18.73
C GLN A 19 18.47 14.40 18.64
N ARG A 20 18.29 15.52 19.35
CA ARG A 20 17.02 16.27 19.42
C ARG A 20 16.49 16.67 18.04
N ASP A 21 17.36 17.13 17.14
CA ASP A 21 16.98 17.60 15.81
C ASP A 21 16.39 16.48 14.95
N PHE A 22 16.88 15.25 15.12
CA PHE A 22 16.30 14.08 14.46
C PHE A 22 14.84 13.87 14.86
N PHE A 23 14.53 13.91 16.16
CA PHE A 23 13.16 13.71 16.65
C PHE A 23 12.22 14.86 16.24
N LEU A 24 12.69 16.11 16.30
CA LEU A 24 11.91 17.28 15.86
C LEU A 24 11.64 17.23 14.35
N THR A 25 12.66 16.92 13.55
CA THR A 25 12.52 16.76 12.10
C THR A 25 11.57 15.61 11.76
N LYS A 26 11.69 14.47 12.46
CA LYS A 26 10.77 13.34 12.32
C LYS A 26 9.33 13.75 12.56
N LYS A 27 9.04 14.53 13.61
CA LYS A 27 7.69 15.05 13.88
C LYS A 27 7.16 15.87 12.71
N ILE A 28 7.96 16.80 12.18
CA ILE A 28 7.59 17.64 11.03
C ILE A 28 7.30 16.78 9.80
N ILE A 29 8.11 15.76 9.52
CA ILE A 29 7.92 14.86 8.38
C ILE A 29 6.60 14.09 8.53
N ILE A 30 6.29 13.57 9.72
CA ILE A 30 5.03 12.85 10.00
C ILE A 30 3.82 13.73 9.69
N GLU A 31 3.84 14.99 10.14
CA GLU A 31 2.79 15.98 9.90
C GLU A 31 2.65 16.29 8.41
N LYS A 32 3.76 16.50 7.69
CA LYS A 32 3.74 16.73 6.24
C LYS A 32 3.17 15.54 5.46
N ILE A 33 3.50 14.31 5.83
CA ILE A 33 2.93 13.11 5.20
C ILE A 33 1.42 13.03 5.47
N TYR A 34 0.97 13.38 6.68
CA TYR A 34 -0.45 13.45 7.00
C TYR A 34 -1.18 14.46 6.11
N HIS A 35 -0.61 15.65 5.90
CA HIS A 35 -1.18 16.65 4.99
C HIS A 35 -1.20 16.17 3.54
N GLN A 36 -0.16 15.47 3.06
CA GLN A 36 -0.17 14.87 1.73
C GLN A 36 -1.26 13.81 1.56
N PHE A 37 -1.53 13.00 2.60
CA PHE A 37 -2.65 12.06 2.59
C PHE A 37 -4.01 12.76 2.56
N ALA A 38 -4.18 13.86 3.29
CA ALA A 38 -5.40 14.66 3.22
C ALA A 38 -5.63 15.25 1.81
N ILE A 39 -4.57 15.79 1.18
CA ILE A 39 -4.62 16.26 -0.20
C ILE A 39 -4.97 15.11 -1.15
N LEU A 40 -4.35 13.94 -0.97
CA LEU A 40 -4.59 12.77 -1.80
C LEU A 40 -6.05 12.30 -1.73
N ILE A 41 -6.69 12.32 -0.55
CA ILE A 41 -8.12 12.02 -0.40
C ILE A 41 -8.96 12.96 -1.28
N GLU A 42 -8.74 14.27 -1.16
CA GLU A 42 -9.52 15.28 -1.89
C GLU A 42 -9.28 15.20 -3.41
N GLU A 43 -8.04 15.02 -3.84
CA GLU A 43 -7.71 14.86 -5.26
C GLU A 43 -8.25 13.55 -5.84
N THR A 44 -8.35 12.49 -5.03
CA THR A 44 -8.96 11.21 -5.45
C THR A 44 -10.46 11.39 -5.67
N LYS A 45 -11.16 12.09 -4.77
CA LYS A 45 -12.61 12.35 -4.92
C LYS A 45 -12.95 13.17 -6.16
N ARG A 46 -12.03 14.03 -6.61
CA ARG A 46 -12.18 14.84 -7.83
C ARG A 46 -12.04 14.03 -9.12
N GLN A 47 -11.56 12.78 -9.06
CA GLN A 47 -11.41 11.97 -10.25
C GLN A 47 -12.77 11.48 -10.76
N ALA A 48 -13.06 11.65 -12.05
CA ALA A 48 -14.31 11.18 -12.66
C ALA A 48 -14.56 9.68 -12.43
N ILE A 49 -13.49 8.86 -12.47
CA ILE A 49 -13.59 7.42 -12.22
C ILE A 49 -13.96 7.08 -10.78
N PHE A 50 -13.64 7.97 -9.81
CA PHE A 50 -14.07 7.82 -8.42
C PHE A 50 -15.55 8.18 -8.27
N ILE A 51 -15.98 9.28 -8.90
CA ILE A 51 -17.36 9.75 -8.87
C ILE A 51 -18.32 8.69 -9.45
N ASN A 52 -17.88 7.97 -10.48
CA ASN A 52 -18.67 6.93 -11.14
C ASN A 52 -18.44 5.53 -10.55
N ALA A 53 -17.56 5.38 -9.55
CA ALA A 53 -17.29 4.07 -8.96
C ALA A 53 -18.44 3.63 -8.04
N THR A 54 -18.83 2.37 -8.15
CA THR A 54 -19.71 1.74 -7.16
C THR A 54 -18.83 1.01 -6.14
N PHE A 55 -18.88 1.47 -4.89
CA PHE A 55 -18.23 0.78 -3.78
C PHE A 55 -19.24 -0.10 -3.04
N PRO A 56 -18.80 -1.21 -2.41
CA PRO A 56 -19.65 -2.00 -1.53
C PRO A 56 -20.36 -1.13 -0.47
N GLU A 57 -21.59 -1.50 -0.10
CA GLU A 57 -22.30 -0.83 1.01
C GLU A 57 -21.45 -0.85 2.28
N GLY A 58 -21.37 0.28 2.98
CA GLY A 58 -20.51 0.44 4.16
C GLY A 58 -19.04 0.78 3.84
N SER A 59 -18.70 1.02 2.58
CA SER A 59 -17.37 1.54 2.22
C SER A 59 -17.17 2.97 2.71
N ASP A 60 -15.99 3.23 3.28
CA ASP A 60 -15.48 4.57 3.52
C ASP A 60 -14.85 5.10 2.23
N SER A 61 -15.64 5.93 1.53
CA SER A 61 -15.27 6.70 0.35
C SER A 61 -15.24 8.21 0.64
N SER A 62 -15.29 8.61 1.92
CA SER A 62 -15.35 10.02 2.33
C SER A 62 -14.13 10.47 3.11
N THR A 63 -13.65 9.71 4.09
CA THR A 63 -12.58 10.17 4.99
C THR A 63 -11.31 9.36 4.83
N GLY A 64 -11.42 8.07 4.54
CA GLY A 64 -10.31 7.14 4.62
C GLY A 64 -9.81 6.93 6.05
N LYS A 65 -8.78 6.09 6.18
CA LYS A 65 -8.12 5.82 7.46
C LYS A 65 -6.62 6.03 7.33
N ILE A 66 -6.08 6.94 8.14
CA ILE A 66 -4.65 7.10 8.32
C ILE A 66 -4.20 6.34 9.57
N SER A 67 -3.18 5.51 9.42
CA SER A 67 -2.52 4.78 10.50
C SER A 67 -1.01 4.98 10.43
N LYS A 68 -0.34 4.82 11.57
CA LYS A 68 1.12 4.92 11.66
C LYS A 68 1.65 3.91 12.68
N GLY A 69 2.92 3.54 12.51
CA GLY A 69 3.62 2.67 13.44
C GLY A 69 5.12 2.89 13.36
N GLU A 70 5.84 2.33 14.33
CA GLU A 70 7.28 2.54 14.50
C GLU A 70 8.11 1.30 14.17
N ASN A 71 7.46 0.16 13.88
CA ASN A 71 8.15 -1.14 13.82
C ASN A 71 7.61 -2.08 12.72
N TYR A 72 7.45 -1.59 11.49
CA TYR A 72 7.29 -2.51 10.35
C TYR A 72 8.69 -2.93 9.89
N MET A 73 9.08 -4.16 10.23
CA MET A 73 10.45 -4.70 10.07
C MET A 73 11.54 -3.77 10.62
N GLY A 74 11.31 -3.15 11.78
CA GLY A 74 12.27 -2.24 12.41
C GLY A 74 12.20 -0.78 11.95
N PHE A 75 11.28 -0.41 11.04
CA PHE A 75 11.20 0.96 10.53
C PHE A 75 9.82 1.60 10.75
N PRO A 76 9.77 2.93 10.92
CA PRO A 76 8.52 3.68 10.96
C PRO A 76 7.77 3.67 9.63
N TYR A 77 6.45 3.79 9.70
CA TYR A 77 5.59 3.86 8.52
C TYR A 77 4.32 4.67 8.77
N GLN A 78 3.76 5.19 7.68
CA GLN A 78 2.44 5.80 7.63
C GLN A 78 1.65 5.20 6.48
N ILE A 79 0.39 4.90 6.71
CA ILE A 79 -0.51 4.27 5.76
C ILE A 79 -1.80 5.08 5.68
N LEU A 80 -2.24 5.38 4.46
CA LEU A 80 -3.59 5.79 4.13
C LEU A 80 -4.30 4.62 3.44
N ASP A 81 -5.45 4.22 3.94
CA ASP A 81 -6.40 3.38 3.20
C ASP A 81 -7.57 4.27 2.72
N PHE A 82 -7.67 4.51 1.41
CA PHE A 82 -8.72 5.30 0.79
C PHE A 82 -8.85 5.07 -0.74
N PRO A 83 -10.05 4.75 -1.26
CA PRO A 83 -11.25 4.31 -0.54
C PRO A 83 -11.01 2.96 0.15
N ARG A 84 -11.85 2.63 1.13
CA ARG A 84 -11.73 1.37 1.86
C ARG A 84 -13.05 0.74 2.29
N PHE A 85 -13.07 -0.58 2.29
CA PHE A 85 -14.09 -1.44 2.83
C PHE A 85 -13.40 -2.61 3.53
N PHE A 86 -13.73 -2.84 4.80
CA PHE A 86 -13.19 -3.95 5.58
C PHE A 86 -14.35 -4.55 6.39
N SER A 87 -14.80 -5.74 6.01
CA SER A 87 -15.86 -6.48 6.71
C SER A 87 -15.54 -7.98 6.71
N GLY A 88 -15.09 -8.48 7.86
CA GLY A 88 -14.61 -9.86 7.98
C GLY A 88 -13.48 -10.16 6.99
N GLU A 89 -13.67 -11.19 6.17
CA GLU A 89 -12.74 -11.58 5.09
C GLU A 89 -12.95 -10.80 3.79
N ASN A 90 -13.98 -9.96 3.69
CA ASN A 90 -14.24 -9.15 2.51
C ASN A 90 -13.52 -7.80 2.63
N ILE A 91 -12.54 -7.56 1.76
CA ILE A 91 -11.72 -6.36 1.77
C ILE A 91 -11.71 -5.74 0.38
N LEU A 92 -11.87 -4.42 0.32
CA LEU A 92 -11.49 -3.58 -0.80
C LEU A 92 -10.75 -2.37 -0.25
N ALA A 93 -9.49 -2.20 -0.59
CA ALA A 93 -8.75 -1.01 -0.17
C ALA A 93 -7.74 -0.59 -1.22
N ILE A 94 -7.66 0.72 -1.47
CA ILE A 94 -6.50 1.33 -2.12
C ILE A 94 -5.65 1.96 -1.02
N ARG A 95 -4.49 1.34 -0.80
CA ARG A 95 -3.54 1.70 0.24
C ARG A 95 -2.41 2.53 -0.34
N THR A 96 -2.10 3.66 0.27
CA THR A 96 -0.86 4.40 0.07
C THR A 96 0.00 4.29 1.32
N MET A 97 1.24 3.82 1.19
CA MET A 97 2.18 3.65 2.29
C MET A 97 3.42 4.51 2.06
N VAL A 98 3.89 5.16 3.11
CA VAL A 98 5.23 5.73 3.21
C VAL A 98 6.01 4.92 4.24
N TRP A 99 7.02 4.18 3.79
CA TRP A 99 7.87 3.36 4.64
C TRP A 99 9.25 3.99 4.78
N TRP A 100 9.59 4.41 5.99
CA TRP A 100 10.76 5.25 6.24
C TRP A 100 12.06 4.49 5.96
N GLY A 101 13.00 5.17 5.31
CA GLY A 101 14.26 4.56 4.86
C GLY A 101 14.11 3.55 3.71
N ASN A 102 12.90 3.38 3.17
CA ASN A 102 12.59 2.38 2.16
C ASN A 102 11.96 3.03 0.92
N PHE A 103 10.63 3.10 0.83
CA PHE A 103 9.92 3.55 -0.36
C PHE A 103 8.52 4.08 -0.03
N CYS A 104 7.89 4.71 -1.02
CA CYS A 104 6.44 4.92 -1.03
C CYS A 104 5.78 3.92 -1.98
N SER A 105 4.59 3.43 -1.64
CA SER A 105 3.88 2.45 -2.47
C SER A 105 2.38 2.67 -2.47
N CYS A 106 1.74 2.33 -3.60
CA CYS A 106 0.29 2.19 -3.70
C CYS A 106 -0.06 0.72 -3.91
N THR A 107 -1.10 0.23 -3.25
CA THR A 107 -1.56 -1.16 -3.34
C THR A 107 -3.07 -1.23 -3.43
N LEU A 108 -3.59 -1.93 -4.42
CA LEU A 108 -4.96 -2.44 -4.41
C LEU A 108 -4.98 -3.77 -3.66
N LEU A 109 -5.80 -3.88 -2.62
CA LEU A 109 -6.07 -5.10 -1.87
C LEU A 109 -7.53 -5.48 -2.05
N LEU A 110 -7.78 -6.69 -2.56
CA LEU A 110 -9.12 -7.29 -2.66
C LEU A 110 -9.12 -8.66 -2.02
N SER A 111 -10.18 -9.02 -1.31
CA SER A 111 -10.42 -10.37 -0.80
C SER A 111 -11.90 -10.66 -0.70
N GLY A 112 -12.28 -11.93 -0.54
CA GLY A 112 -13.67 -12.33 -0.42
C GLY A 112 -14.52 -11.91 -1.61
N ASN A 113 -15.74 -11.41 -1.35
CA ASN A 113 -16.69 -11.04 -2.39
C ASN A 113 -16.18 -9.91 -3.31
N SER A 114 -15.41 -8.96 -2.78
CA SER A 114 -14.80 -7.89 -3.59
C SER A 114 -13.79 -8.43 -4.61
N LEU A 115 -13.07 -9.51 -4.29
CA LEU A 115 -12.22 -10.18 -5.28
C LEU A 115 -13.08 -10.90 -6.33
N LEU A 116 -14.08 -11.67 -5.90
CA LEU A 116 -14.96 -12.41 -6.81
C LEU A 116 -15.66 -11.51 -7.82
N GLN A 117 -16.19 -10.36 -7.37
CA GLN A 117 -16.88 -9.39 -8.20
C GLN A 117 -15.98 -8.79 -9.30
N HIS A 118 -14.68 -8.67 -9.05
CA HIS A 118 -13.74 -8.03 -9.97
C HIS A 118 -12.80 -9.01 -10.68
N ALA A 119 -12.92 -10.32 -10.42
CA ALA A 119 -12.04 -11.35 -10.97
C ALA A 119 -11.96 -11.32 -12.50
N PHE A 120 -13.08 -11.09 -13.20
CA PHE A 120 -13.10 -10.99 -14.66
C PHE A 120 -12.24 -9.84 -15.19
N ASN A 121 -12.38 -8.65 -14.63
CA ASN A 121 -11.59 -7.48 -15.03
C ASN A 121 -10.11 -7.66 -14.67
N LEU A 122 -9.83 -8.24 -13.51
CA LEU A 122 -8.48 -8.56 -13.09
C LEU A 122 -7.80 -9.49 -14.10
N ARG A 123 -8.47 -10.56 -14.54
CA ARG A 123 -7.91 -11.47 -15.57
C ARG A 123 -7.57 -10.72 -16.86
N LYS A 124 -8.47 -9.84 -17.33
CA LYS A 124 -8.26 -9.03 -18.55
C LYS A 124 -7.21 -7.91 -18.42
N SER A 125 -6.80 -7.59 -17.20
CA SER A 125 -5.90 -6.45 -16.94
C SER A 125 -4.41 -6.76 -17.10
N PHE A 126 -4.05 -8.00 -17.43
CA PHE A 126 -2.67 -8.47 -17.44
C PHE A 126 -1.72 -7.58 -18.26
N LEU A 127 -2.04 -7.33 -19.54
CA LEU A 127 -1.18 -6.53 -20.43
C LEU A 127 -1.01 -5.10 -19.91
N LYS A 128 -2.10 -4.47 -19.47
CA LYS A 128 -2.07 -3.10 -18.92
C LYS A 128 -1.21 -3.02 -17.67
N LEU A 129 -1.28 -4.00 -16.78
CA LEU A 129 -0.47 -4.03 -15.55
C LEU A 129 1.00 -4.33 -15.86
N LYS A 130 1.26 -5.22 -16.82
CA LYS A 130 2.61 -5.57 -17.29
C LYS A 130 3.38 -4.36 -17.84
N GLU A 131 2.70 -3.44 -18.52
CA GLU A 131 3.31 -2.22 -19.09
C GLU A 131 3.56 -1.09 -18.07
N ASN A 132 3.07 -1.20 -16.83
CA ASN A 132 3.04 -0.10 -15.85
C ASN A 132 3.80 -0.40 -14.55
N ASP A 133 4.83 -1.27 -14.59
CA ASP A 133 5.72 -1.61 -13.47
C ASP A 133 4.99 -2.03 -12.19
N PHE A 134 3.90 -2.80 -12.35
CA PHE A 134 3.17 -3.37 -11.23
C PHE A 134 3.76 -4.69 -10.76
N TYR A 135 3.51 -4.98 -9.49
CA TYR A 135 3.85 -6.20 -8.79
C TYR A 135 2.56 -6.85 -8.28
N VAL A 136 2.58 -8.17 -8.14
CA VAL A 136 1.52 -8.93 -7.49
C VAL A 136 2.06 -9.70 -6.30
N SER A 137 1.30 -9.73 -5.22
CA SER A 137 1.67 -10.47 -4.01
C SER A 137 1.58 -11.97 -4.23
N VAL A 138 2.58 -12.68 -3.74
CA VAL A 138 2.63 -14.15 -3.66
C VAL A 138 2.74 -14.67 -2.21
N SER A 139 2.76 -13.75 -1.23
CA SER A 139 2.70 -14.07 0.20
C SER A 139 1.34 -14.67 0.59
N ASP A 140 1.34 -15.52 1.62
CA ASP A 140 0.13 -16.08 2.25
C ASP A 140 -0.60 -15.08 3.15
N SER A 141 0.04 -13.95 3.48
CA SER A 141 -0.51 -12.90 4.33
C SER A 141 -0.75 -11.60 3.55
N PRO A 142 -1.95 -10.97 3.66
CA PRO A 142 -2.23 -9.69 3.03
C PRO A 142 -1.50 -8.52 3.73
N TRP A 143 -0.87 -8.76 4.88
CA TRP A 143 -0.30 -7.70 5.74
C TRP A 143 1.20 -7.45 5.49
N HIS A 144 1.84 -8.19 4.57
CA HIS A 144 3.23 -7.96 4.20
C HIS A 144 3.38 -6.90 3.09
N HIS A 145 4.15 -5.85 3.32
CA HIS A 145 4.32 -4.70 2.44
C HIS A 145 5.69 -4.58 1.75
N HIS A 146 6.69 -5.34 2.19
CA HIS A 146 8.05 -5.29 1.64
C HIS A 146 8.14 -5.97 0.26
N PHE A 147 8.95 -5.44 -0.67
CA PHE A 147 9.04 -5.94 -2.05
C PHE A 147 10.23 -6.88 -2.23
N ASN A 148 10.26 -8.02 -1.53
CA ASN A 148 11.18 -9.12 -1.81
C ASN A 148 10.47 -10.19 -2.67
N ARG A 149 11.23 -11.16 -3.21
CA ARG A 149 10.68 -12.22 -4.07
C ARG A 149 9.71 -13.17 -3.36
N GLU A 150 9.79 -13.25 -2.03
CA GLU A 150 8.88 -14.07 -1.21
C GLU A 150 7.51 -13.40 -1.04
N ASN A 151 7.43 -12.07 -1.18
CA ASN A 151 6.20 -11.33 -0.99
C ASN A 151 5.63 -10.80 -2.31
N PHE A 152 6.44 -10.24 -3.22
CA PHE A 152 5.99 -9.62 -4.47
C PHE A 152 6.83 -10.07 -5.67
N ILE A 153 6.15 -10.36 -6.77
CA ILE A 153 6.77 -10.63 -8.08
C ILE A 153 6.31 -9.55 -9.05
N ALA A 154 7.23 -9.06 -9.90
CA ALA A 154 6.89 -8.09 -10.94
C ALA A 154 5.99 -8.75 -11.99
N ILE A 155 4.89 -8.10 -12.36
CA ILE A 155 3.90 -8.67 -13.30
C ILE A 155 4.51 -8.85 -14.70
N ASN A 156 5.53 -8.07 -15.06
CA ASN A 156 6.26 -8.24 -16.32
C ASN A 156 7.09 -9.53 -16.40
N GLU A 157 7.44 -10.14 -15.26
CA GLU A 157 8.11 -11.44 -15.16
C GLU A 157 7.13 -12.63 -15.27
N LEU A 158 5.81 -12.38 -15.24
CA LEU A 158 4.79 -13.43 -15.27
C LEU A 158 4.34 -13.77 -16.70
N SER A 159 3.80 -14.98 -16.83
CA SER A 159 2.94 -15.36 -17.96
C SER A 159 1.47 -15.05 -17.65
N GLU A 160 0.63 -14.92 -18.67
CA GLU A 160 -0.80 -14.67 -18.50
C GLU A 160 -1.50 -15.85 -17.78
N GLU A 161 -1.07 -17.08 -18.04
CA GLU A 161 -1.58 -18.27 -17.36
C GLU A 161 -1.24 -18.25 -15.87
N THR A 162 -0.04 -17.78 -15.52
CA THR A 162 0.37 -17.63 -14.12
C THR A 162 -0.43 -16.53 -13.42
N TRP A 163 -0.68 -15.42 -14.11
CA TRP A 163 -1.53 -14.33 -13.63
C TRP A 163 -2.96 -14.80 -13.33
N ILE A 164 -3.60 -15.50 -14.26
CA ILE A 164 -4.94 -16.07 -14.07
C ILE A 164 -4.95 -17.04 -12.89
N ARG A 165 -3.93 -17.90 -12.78
CA ARG A 165 -3.81 -18.84 -11.67
C ARG A 165 -3.70 -18.15 -10.30
N ILE A 166 -3.01 -17.00 -10.22
CA ILE A 166 -2.92 -16.21 -8.98
C ILE A 166 -4.30 -15.67 -8.58
N ILE A 167 -5.06 -15.12 -9.55
CA ILE A 167 -6.41 -14.60 -9.30
C ILE A 167 -7.35 -15.72 -8.82
N ASP A 168 -7.24 -16.90 -9.43
CA ASP A 168 -8.21 -17.98 -9.22
C ASP A 168 -7.95 -18.80 -7.96
N LYS A 169 -6.70 -18.89 -7.50
CA LYS A 169 -6.33 -19.71 -6.35
C LYS A 169 -6.27 -18.95 -5.04
N ASN A 170 -6.04 -17.64 -5.08
CA ASN A 170 -5.77 -16.89 -3.86
C ASN A 170 -7.07 -16.37 -3.24
N ILE A 171 -7.15 -16.42 -1.91
CA ILE A 171 -8.26 -15.85 -1.13
C ILE A 171 -8.24 -14.31 -1.11
N PHE A 172 -7.10 -13.71 -1.49
CA PHE A 172 -6.92 -12.29 -1.69
C PHE A 172 -5.96 -12.02 -2.84
N ILE A 173 -6.02 -10.81 -3.41
CA ILE A 173 -5.01 -10.30 -4.33
C ILE A 173 -4.49 -8.96 -3.85
N LYS A 174 -3.18 -8.75 -4.00
CA LYS A 174 -2.55 -7.44 -3.85
C LYS A 174 -1.79 -7.09 -5.10
N ILE A 175 -2.17 -5.98 -5.71
CA ILE A 175 -1.48 -5.41 -6.87
C ILE A 175 -0.86 -4.10 -6.40
N ALA A 176 0.45 -3.98 -6.52
CA ALA A 176 1.18 -2.85 -5.95
C ALA A 176 2.20 -2.28 -6.92
N ARG A 177 2.52 -1.00 -6.73
CA ARG A 177 3.69 -0.36 -7.32
C ARG A 177 4.32 0.58 -6.31
N LYS A 178 5.58 0.93 -6.52
CA LYS A 178 6.35 1.76 -5.59
C LYS A 178 7.20 2.79 -6.32
N ILE A 179 7.59 3.82 -5.58
CA ILE A 179 8.62 4.79 -5.95
C ILE A 179 9.67 4.85 -4.81
N PRO A 180 10.93 5.11 -5.12
CA PRO A 180 11.96 5.29 -4.10
C PRO A 180 11.63 6.49 -3.19
N ILE A 181 12.13 6.45 -1.94
CA ILE A 181 11.76 7.41 -0.90
C ILE A 181 12.23 8.85 -1.21
N ASP A 182 13.28 9.01 -2.00
CA ASP A 182 13.78 10.30 -2.48
C ASP A 182 12.78 11.02 -3.42
N ARG A 183 11.84 10.27 -4.02
CA ARG A 183 10.73 10.80 -4.83
C ARG A 183 9.45 11.05 -4.03
N ILE A 184 9.52 11.12 -2.69
CA ILE A 184 8.34 11.34 -1.84
C ILE A 184 7.53 12.59 -2.19
N ASN A 185 8.15 13.63 -2.76
CA ASN A 185 7.42 14.84 -3.18
C ASN A 185 6.46 14.59 -4.34
N GLU A 186 6.56 13.44 -5.00
CA GLU A 186 5.65 13.00 -6.06
C GLU A 186 4.51 12.11 -5.53
N LEU A 187 4.46 11.84 -4.22
CA LEU A 187 3.54 10.87 -3.60
C LEU A 187 2.09 11.07 -4.06
N VAL A 188 1.57 12.30 -4.05
CA VAL A 188 0.19 12.58 -4.44
C VAL A 188 -0.04 12.25 -5.92
N THR A 189 0.78 12.79 -6.83
CA THR A 189 0.66 12.54 -8.28
C THR A 189 0.83 11.06 -8.62
N PHE A 190 1.83 10.41 -8.04
CA PHE A 190 2.06 8.97 -8.15
C PHE A 190 0.85 8.15 -7.68
N SER A 191 0.27 8.54 -6.54
CA SER A 191 -0.89 7.84 -5.95
C SER A 191 -2.15 8.04 -6.78
N ILE A 192 -2.40 9.23 -7.32
CA ILE A 192 -3.54 9.48 -8.22
C ILE A 192 -3.40 8.67 -9.52
N ASN A 193 -2.20 8.61 -10.11
CA ASN A 193 -1.97 7.79 -11.30
C ASN A 193 -2.18 6.30 -11.00
N SER A 194 -1.71 5.82 -9.84
CA SER A 194 -1.95 4.45 -9.39
C SER A 194 -3.44 4.18 -9.16
N PHE A 195 -4.14 5.11 -8.49
CA PHE A 195 -5.57 5.05 -8.23
C PHE A 195 -6.38 4.91 -9.52
N ARG A 196 -6.10 5.72 -10.55
CA ARG A 196 -6.80 5.64 -11.84
C ARG A 196 -6.68 4.25 -12.48
N ILE A 197 -5.51 3.61 -12.37
CA ILE A 197 -5.30 2.26 -12.88
C ILE A 197 -6.10 1.26 -12.05
N PHE A 198 -6.01 1.32 -10.72
CA PHE A 198 -6.75 0.44 -9.82
C PHE A 198 -8.26 0.57 -9.97
N ALA A 199 -8.79 1.80 -10.02
CA ALA A 199 -10.20 2.05 -10.17
C ALA A 199 -10.75 1.48 -11.48
N ALA A 200 -9.97 1.50 -12.57
CA ALA A 200 -10.34 0.85 -13.83
C ALA A 200 -10.42 -0.69 -13.74
N LEU A 201 -9.80 -1.31 -12.73
CA LEU A 201 -9.96 -2.74 -12.44
C LEU A 201 -11.27 -3.03 -11.70
N LEU A 202 -11.79 -2.04 -10.98
CA LEU A 202 -12.98 -2.13 -10.12
C LEU A 202 -14.27 -1.75 -10.83
N THR A 203 -14.22 -1.15 -12.02
CA THR A 203 -15.41 -0.78 -12.79
C THR A 203 -16.05 -2.01 -13.43
N SER A 204 -17.28 -2.34 -13.04
CA SER A 204 -18.06 -3.38 -13.72
C SER A 204 -18.41 -2.95 -15.16
N HIS A 205 -18.27 -3.86 -16.12
CA HIS A 205 -18.83 -3.74 -17.47
C HIS A 205 -20.17 -4.45 -17.55
#